data_AF-A0A9P5HJ79-F1
#
_entry.id   AF-A0A9P5HJ79-F1
#
_cell.length_a   1.000
_cell.length_b   1.000
_cell.length_c   1.000
_cell.angle_alpha   90.00
_cell.angle_beta   90.00
_cell.angle_gamma   90.00
#
_symmetry.space_group_name_H-M   'P 1'
#
loop_
_entity.id
_entity.type
_entity.pdbx_description
1 polymer ?
#
loop_
_entity_poly.entity_id
_entity_poly.type
_entity_poly.pdbx_seq_one_letter_code
_entity_poly.pdbx_strand_id
1 'polypeptide(L)'
;MLPFFTNEKSDVLDSYGYKFRLTELHMTSEQLDPLKHKFDEVGSDALTVIDSMFPPPPPRAGWNDKPKNEDPRPDRDTYALLRDNHGSDPKLQALWDEVNSVPDWVDWDQIKRGQDVFYRYAPAAVAGFAFQGLLATTGASYRPAETLVRTGGHSTRVAKNRLFETFQLILQVTKSLDDVKPGGAGFVSAVRVRLLHASVRDRILKLNAQRPGYFDVEKFGVPINELDSMQSVCAFSTNLVWLALPRQGIYVRHQEALDYLALWRWVGYVLGTPHWVLETPEKALASMESLLHDCLNPSKNSKVLAQNLVNALDGVAPIYEPKEFFEAGTRFINGNKMCDEIGIGKPGIYWDAVVRGQAWALMLVTYVSRSIPALDRWQIAPVSKGGSSCGERISSLGNRDHQFRE
;
A
#
# COMPACT_ATOMS: atom_id res chain seq x y z
N MET A 1 6.17 -31.29 -29.66
CA MET A 1 7.62 -31.16 -29.91
C MET A 1 8.16 -30.27 -28.80
N LEU A 2 8.72 -30.88 -27.76
CA LEU A 2 9.24 -30.22 -26.56
C LEU A 2 10.60 -29.59 -26.88
N PRO A 3 10.82 -28.28 -26.66
CA PRO A 3 12.16 -27.74 -26.76
C PRO A 3 12.89 -27.93 -25.42
N PHE A 4 13.97 -28.69 -25.51
CA PHE A 4 15.25 -28.53 -24.81
C PHE A 4 15.22 -28.19 -23.31
N PHE A 5 15.51 -29.22 -22.50
CA PHE A 5 16.17 -29.07 -21.21
C PHE A 5 17.59 -28.52 -21.43
N THR A 6 17.75 -27.20 -21.40
CA THR A 6 19.06 -26.61 -21.12
C THR A 6 19.29 -26.68 -19.61
N ASN A 7 20.30 -27.45 -19.25
CA ASN A 7 20.81 -27.59 -17.90
C ASN A 7 21.65 -26.35 -17.55
N GLU A 8 21.03 -25.18 -17.46
CA GLU A 8 21.66 -24.00 -16.87
C GLU A 8 21.39 -24.03 -15.37
N LYS A 9 22.46 -23.95 -14.58
CA LYS A 9 22.37 -23.70 -13.13
C LYS A 9 21.72 -22.34 -12.93
N SER A 10 20.39 -22.26 -12.97
CA SER A 10 19.70 -21.04 -12.56
C SER A 10 19.93 -20.88 -11.07
N ASP A 11 20.66 -19.85 -10.66
CA ASP A 11 20.87 -19.55 -9.24
C ASP A 11 19.49 -19.29 -8.60
N VAL A 12 19.12 -20.16 -7.66
CA VAL A 12 17.93 -19.96 -6.83
C VAL A 12 18.29 -18.90 -5.81
N LEU A 13 17.64 -17.74 -5.91
CA LEU A 13 17.77 -16.67 -4.93
C LEU A 13 16.83 -16.90 -3.76
N ASP A 14 17.21 -16.38 -2.59
CA ASP A 14 16.42 -16.43 -1.36
C ASP A 14 16.35 -15.03 -0.75
N SER A 15 15.17 -14.41 -0.76
CA SER A 15 14.87 -13.20 -0.01
C SER A 15 14.00 -13.55 1.19
N TYR A 16 14.61 -13.65 2.37
CA TYR A 16 13.95 -13.90 3.65
C TYR A 16 12.95 -15.08 3.61
N GLY A 17 13.37 -16.21 3.04
CA GLY A 17 12.60 -17.43 2.93
C GLY A 17 11.64 -17.47 1.74
N TYR A 18 11.59 -16.43 0.91
CA TYR A 18 10.95 -16.48 -0.40
C TYR A 18 12.00 -16.83 -1.45
N LYS A 19 11.85 -18.00 -2.09
CA LYS A 19 12.81 -18.54 -3.05
C LYS A 19 12.27 -18.48 -4.46
N PHE A 20 13.08 -18.01 -5.39
CA PHE A 20 12.70 -17.87 -6.79
C PHE A 20 13.90 -18.08 -7.72
N ARG A 21 13.62 -18.26 -9.01
CA ARG A 21 14.64 -18.44 -10.05
C ARG A 21 14.66 -17.19 -10.91
N LEU A 22 15.86 -16.68 -11.15
CA LEU A 22 16.04 -15.57 -12.07
C LEU A 22 15.59 -15.95 -13.48
N THR A 23 14.95 -14.98 -14.14
CA THR A 23 14.51 -15.04 -15.54
C THR A 23 14.88 -13.72 -16.21
N GLU A 24 14.79 -13.65 -17.54
CA GLU A 24 15.05 -12.42 -18.29
C GLU A 24 14.11 -11.25 -17.93
N LEU A 25 12.92 -11.55 -17.39
CA LEU A 25 11.97 -10.54 -16.90
C LEU A 25 12.36 -9.89 -15.57
N HIS A 26 13.34 -10.45 -14.83
CA HIS A 26 13.78 -9.88 -13.57
C HIS A 26 14.62 -8.64 -13.82
N MET A 27 14.28 -7.55 -13.13
CA MET A 27 15.08 -6.34 -13.14
C MET A 27 16.36 -6.54 -12.32
N THR A 28 17.50 -6.12 -12.87
CA THR A 28 18.79 -6.10 -12.15
C THR A 28 18.91 -4.86 -11.27
N SER A 29 19.84 -4.88 -10.31
CA SER A 29 20.13 -3.71 -9.46
C SER A 29 20.52 -2.47 -10.29
N GLU A 30 21.22 -2.66 -11.41
CA GLU A 30 21.60 -1.56 -12.34
C GLU A 30 20.39 -0.96 -13.06
N GLN A 31 19.33 -1.75 -13.29
CA GLN A 31 18.08 -1.26 -13.88
C GLN A 31 17.20 -0.57 -12.83
N LEU A 32 17.24 -1.03 -11.57
CA LEU A 32 16.46 -0.47 -10.47
C LEU A 32 17.05 0.82 -9.91
N ASP A 33 18.38 0.91 -9.79
CA ASP A 33 19.05 2.03 -9.11
C ASP A 33 18.69 3.41 -9.70
N PRO A 34 18.63 3.62 -11.04
CA PRO A 34 18.23 4.90 -11.60
C PRO A 34 16.80 5.33 -11.24
N LEU A 35 15.90 4.38 -10.95
CA LEU A 35 14.51 4.67 -10.57
C LEU A 35 14.41 5.38 -9.21
N LYS A 36 15.44 5.29 -8.36
CA LYS A 36 15.47 6.03 -7.09
C LYS A 36 15.61 7.55 -7.28
N HIS A 37 15.98 7.99 -8.48
CA HIS A 37 16.13 9.41 -8.82
C HIS A 37 14.98 9.97 -9.67
N LYS A 38 14.07 9.10 -10.11
CA LYS A 38 12.85 9.49 -10.82
C LYS A 38 11.68 9.59 -9.87
N PHE A 39 10.71 10.43 -10.19
CA PHE A 39 9.51 10.64 -9.40
C PHE A 39 8.38 11.19 -10.27
N ASP A 40 7.18 11.24 -9.71
CA ASP A 40 6.01 11.85 -10.35
C ASP A 40 6.19 13.37 -10.53
N GLU A 41 6.70 13.77 -11.69
CA GLU A 41 6.88 15.18 -12.07
C GLU A 41 5.53 15.87 -12.23
N VAL A 42 4.56 15.24 -12.90
CA VAL A 42 3.23 15.81 -13.16
C VAL A 42 2.51 16.18 -11.86
N GLY A 43 2.49 15.27 -10.88
CA GLY A 43 1.91 15.55 -9.57
C GLY A 43 2.68 16.61 -8.78
N SER A 44 4.02 16.64 -8.91
CA SER A 44 4.87 17.63 -8.22
C SER A 44 4.73 19.04 -8.81
N ASP A 45 4.61 19.14 -10.13
CA ASP A 45 4.41 20.37 -10.87
C ASP A 45 3.05 20.97 -10.57
N ALA A 46 2.00 20.16 -10.62
CA ALA A 46 0.65 20.59 -10.25
C ALA A 46 0.62 21.07 -8.80
N LEU A 47 1.19 20.32 -7.86
CA LEU A 47 1.26 20.75 -6.46
C LEU A 47 1.98 22.09 -6.29
N THR A 48 3.08 22.32 -7.01
CA THR A 48 3.83 23.58 -6.96
C THR A 48 2.92 24.76 -7.34
N VAL A 49 2.08 24.60 -8.36
CA VAL A 49 1.10 25.62 -8.75
C VAL A 49 0.03 25.80 -7.66
N ILE A 50 -0.54 24.71 -7.12
CA ILE A 50 -1.52 24.79 -6.02
C ILE A 50 -0.91 25.50 -4.80
N ASP A 51 0.34 25.19 -4.43
CA ASP A 51 1.06 25.82 -3.31
C ASP A 51 1.34 27.31 -3.58
N SER A 52 1.56 27.71 -4.83
CA SER A 52 1.75 29.12 -5.20
C SER A 52 0.45 29.94 -5.12
N MET A 53 -0.67 29.36 -5.55
CA MET A 53 -1.99 30.01 -5.55
C MET A 53 -2.65 29.96 -4.17
N PHE A 54 -2.47 28.84 -3.46
CA PHE A 54 -3.08 28.52 -2.18
C PHE A 54 -2.02 27.97 -1.23
N PRO A 55 -1.19 28.85 -0.62
CA PRO A 55 -0.08 28.42 0.22
C PRO A 55 -0.53 27.50 1.36
N PRO A 56 0.22 26.42 1.64
CA PRO A 56 -0.08 25.55 2.76
C PRO A 56 0.02 26.32 4.09
N PRO A 57 -0.75 25.93 5.12
CA PRO A 57 -0.60 26.53 6.44
C PRO A 57 0.85 26.35 6.94
N PRO A 58 1.35 27.27 7.78
CA PRO A 58 2.71 27.20 8.29
C PRO A 58 2.99 25.83 8.93
N PRO A 59 4.23 25.31 8.83
CA PRO A 59 4.56 23.98 9.33
C PRO A 59 4.17 23.85 10.81
N ARG A 60 3.14 23.06 11.09
CA ARG A 60 2.78 22.69 12.45
C ARG A 60 3.91 21.83 13.02
N ALA A 61 4.18 21.95 14.32
CA ALA A 61 5.11 21.08 15.04
C ALA A 61 4.51 19.65 15.06
N GLY A 62 4.66 18.92 13.95
CA GLY A 62 3.96 17.67 13.72
C GLY A 62 2.70 17.86 12.86
N TRP A 63 2.45 16.87 12.00
CA TRP A 63 1.37 16.86 10.99
C TRP A 63 -0.04 17.04 11.57
N ASN A 64 -0.23 16.78 12.88
CA ASN A 64 -1.53 16.75 13.56
C ASN A 64 -1.67 17.68 14.79
N ASP A 65 -0.76 18.64 15.02
CA ASP A 65 -0.97 19.65 16.08
C ASP A 65 -2.03 20.65 15.61
N LYS A 66 -3.31 20.27 15.73
CA LYS A 66 -4.42 21.22 15.71
C LYS A 66 -4.34 22.03 17.02
N PRO A 67 -4.20 23.36 16.99
CA PRO A 67 -4.25 24.17 18.20
C PRO A 67 -5.56 23.90 18.95
N LYS A 68 -5.51 23.98 20.29
CA LYS A 68 -6.69 23.87 21.16
C LYS A 68 -7.76 24.94 20.87
N ASN A 69 -7.42 25.97 20.09
CA ASN A 69 -8.36 26.91 19.51
C ASN A 69 -8.42 26.69 18.01
N GLU A 70 -9.63 26.45 17.51
CA GLU A 70 -9.97 26.27 16.11
C GLU A 70 -9.39 27.40 15.25
N ASP A 71 -8.39 27.08 14.45
CA ASP A 71 -8.03 27.88 13.29
C ASP A 71 -9.11 27.61 12.24
N PRO A 72 -9.98 28.58 11.90
CA PRO A 72 -11.18 28.38 11.10
C PRO A 72 -10.90 28.14 9.60
N ARG A 73 -9.63 27.93 9.23
CA ARG A 73 -9.25 27.66 7.86
C ARG A 73 -9.72 26.25 7.47
N PRO A 74 -10.55 26.09 6.42
CA PRO A 74 -10.99 24.79 5.96
C PRO A 74 -9.78 23.92 5.62
N ASP A 75 -9.93 22.60 5.80
CA ASP A 75 -8.89 21.65 5.45
C ASP A 75 -8.49 21.86 3.98
N ARG A 76 -7.19 21.93 3.71
CA ARG A 76 -6.69 22.25 2.37
C ARG A 76 -6.83 21.02 1.48
N ASP A 77 -8.04 20.83 0.95
CA ASP A 77 -8.33 19.73 0.04
C ASP A 77 -7.70 20.00 -1.33
N THR A 78 -6.50 19.45 -1.52
CA THR A 78 -5.72 19.62 -2.75
C THR A 78 -6.43 19.08 -4.00
N TYR A 79 -7.29 18.07 -3.85
CA TYR A 79 -8.11 17.60 -4.97
C TYR A 79 -9.18 18.62 -5.35
N ALA A 80 -9.88 19.21 -4.38
CA ALA A 80 -10.87 20.24 -4.67
C ALA A 80 -10.21 21.46 -5.36
N LEU A 81 -9.04 21.88 -4.87
CA LEU A 81 -8.27 22.94 -5.50
C LEU A 81 -7.86 22.59 -6.94
N LEU A 82 -7.40 21.36 -7.20
CA LEU A 82 -7.13 20.89 -8.56
C LEU A 82 -8.39 20.91 -9.43
N ARG A 83 -9.48 20.29 -8.97
CA ARG A 83 -10.76 20.22 -9.70
C ARG A 83 -11.29 21.60 -10.05
N ASP A 84 -11.22 22.56 -9.13
CA ASP A 84 -11.84 23.87 -9.32
C ASP A 84 -10.94 24.84 -10.11
N ASN A 85 -9.63 24.53 -10.26
CA ASN A 85 -8.66 25.43 -10.89
C ASN A 85 -7.85 24.78 -12.04
N HIS A 86 -8.13 23.55 -12.46
CA HIS A 86 -7.33 22.85 -13.48
C HIS A 86 -7.14 23.65 -14.77
N GLY A 87 -8.17 24.38 -15.22
CA GLY A 87 -8.09 25.21 -16.43
C GLY A 87 -7.31 26.53 -16.29
N SER A 88 -6.81 26.89 -15.10
CA SER A 88 -6.10 28.15 -14.88
C SER A 88 -4.59 28.08 -15.17
N ASP A 89 -4.00 26.88 -15.20
CA ASP A 89 -2.57 26.68 -15.42
C ASP A 89 -2.31 25.36 -16.17
N PRO A 90 -1.43 25.33 -17.19
CA PRO A 90 -1.17 24.12 -17.97
C PRO A 90 -0.67 22.92 -17.16
N LYS A 91 0.02 23.13 -16.02
CA LYS A 91 0.47 22.03 -15.15
C LYS A 91 -0.68 21.41 -14.36
N LEU A 92 -1.64 22.23 -13.92
CA LEU A 92 -2.86 21.71 -13.30
C LEU A 92 -3.72 20.96 -14.31
N GLN A 93 -3.84 21.52 -15.53
CA GLN A 93 -4.53 20.87 -16.64
C GLN A 93 -3.88 19.53 -16.99
N ALA A 94 -2.54 19.46 -17.05
CA ALA A 94 -1.82 18.22 -17.36
C ALA A 94 -2.12 17.10 -16.35
N LEU A 95 -2.07 17.40 -15.04
CA LEU A 95 -2.44 16.41 -14.02
C LEU A 95 -3.91 16.01 -14.15
N TRP A 96 -4.81 16.99 -14.35
CA TRP A 96 -6.24 16.74 -14.48
C TRP A 96 -6.57 15.85 -15.69
N ASP A 97 -5.97 16.13 -16.84
CA ASP A 97 -6.14 15.35 -18.06
C ASP A 97 -5.58 13.94 -17.89
N GLU A 98 -4.40 13.78 -17.28
CA GLU A 98 -3.82 12.47 -17.05
C GLU A 98 -4.72 11.61 -16.16
N VAL A 99 -5.17 12.11 -15.01
CA VAL A 99 -5.97 11.28 -14.09
C VAL A 99 -7.38 11.01 -14.61
N ASN A 100 -7.95 11.89 -15.45
CA ASN A 100 -9.29 11.68 -16.02
C ASN A 100 -9.27 10.92 -17.36
N SER A 101 -8.10 10.71 -17.96
CA SER A 101 -7.95 9.87 -19.15
C SER A 101 -8.08 8.40 -18.79
N VAL A 102 -8.81 7.64 -19.60
CA VAL A 102 -8.94 6.19 -19.46
C VAL A 102 -8.08 5.54 -20.54
N PRO A 103 -6.94 4.92 -20.19
CA PRO A 103 -6.08 4.24 -21.17
C PRO A 103 -6.77 3.05 -21.85
N ASP A 104 -6.36 2.73 -23.08
CA ASP A 104 -6.94 1.64 -23.89
C ASP A 104 -6.83 0.24 -23.24
N TRP A 105 -5.88 0.05 -22.32
CA TRP A 105 -5.71 -1.21 -21.60
C TRP A 105 -6.70 -1.39 -20.44
N VAL A 106 -7.53 -0.38 -20.12
CA VAL A 106 -8.50 -0.45 -19.03
C VAL A 106 -9.75 -1.20 -19.47
N ASP A 107 -9.95 -2.39 -18.90
CA ASP A 107 -11.20 -3.14 -18.96
C ASP A 107 -11.94 -3.02 -17.61
N TRP A 108 -13.06 -2.30 -17.59
CA TRP A 108 -13.85 -2.10 -16.37
C TRP A 108 -14.49 -3.39 -15.83
N ASP A 109 -14.84 -4.33 -16.70
CA ASP A 109 -15.36 -5.63 -16.26
C ASP A 109 -14.23 -6.47 -15.64
N GLN A 110 -13.01 -6.35 -16.16
CA GLN A 110 -11.83 -6.93 -15.53
C GLN A 110 -11.55 -6.34 -14.16
N ILE A 111 -11.54 -5.01 -14.04
CA ILE A 111 -11.35 -4.32 -12.76
C ILE A 111 -12.42 -4.73 -11.75
N LYS A 112 -13.69 -4.86 -12.16
CA LYS A 112 -14.78 -5.32 -11.30
C LYS A 112 -14.51 -6.73 -10.76
N ARG A 113 -14.06 -7.66 -11.61
CA ARG A 113 -13.65 -9.00 -11.13
C ARG A 113 -12.45 -8.91 -10.18
N GLY A 114 -11.54 -7.96 -10.40
CA GLY A 114 -10.44 -7.66 -9.47
C GLY A 114 -10.93 -7.18 -8.10
N GLN A 115 -11.99 -6.37 -8.06
CA GLN A 115 -12.66 -5.97 -6.83
C GLN A 115 -13.26 -7.18 -6.10
N ASP A 116 -13.91 -8.09 -6.83
CA ASP A 116 -14.46 -9.34 -6.27
C ASP A 116 -13.37 -10.23 -5.66
N VAL A 117 -12.16 -10.25 -6.25
CA VAL A 117 -11.01 -11.00 -5.69
C VAL A 117 -10.65 -10.50 -4.30
N PHE A 118 -10.62 -9.18 -4.07
CA PHE A 118 -10.35 -8.64 -2.73
C PHE A 118 -11.38 -9.14 -1.71
N TYR A 119 -12.67 -9.07 -2.04
CA TYR A 119 -13.74 -9.48 -1.11
C TYR A 119 -13.80 -11.00 -0.90
N ARG A 120 -13.51 -11.79 -1.93
CA ARG A 120 -13.42 -13.26 -1.82
C ARG A 120 -12.38 -13.70 -0.79
N TYR A 121 -11.28 -12.95 -0.67
CA TYR A 121 -10.19 -13.26 0.26
C TYR A 121 -10.08 -12.26 1.41
N ALA A 122 -11.08 -11.41 1.66
CA ALA A 122 -10.95 -10.22 2.51
C ALA A 122 -10.31 -10.47 3.88
N PRO A 123 -10.73 -11.47 4.70
CA PRO A 123 -10.10 -11.72 5.99
C PRO A 123 -8.61 -12.07 5.88
N ALA A 124 -8.24 -12.93 4.92
CA ALA A 124 -6.86 -13.33 4.68
C ALA A 124 -6.04 -12.21 4.03
N ALA A 125 -6.67 -11.38 3.21
CA ALA A 125 -6.05 -10.20 2.60
C ALA A 125 -5.77 -9.10 3.62
N VAL A 126 -6.69 -8.84 4.54
CA VAL A 126 -6.50 -7.90 5.65
C VAL A 126 -5.37 -8.38 6.56
N ALA A 127 -5.35 -9.67 6.92
CA ALA A 127 -4.23 -10.25 7.68
C ALA A 127 -2.90 -10.12 6.91
N GLY A 128 -2.92 -10.37 5.59
CA GLY A 128 -1.77 -10.17 4.71
C GLY A 128 -1.27 -8.73 4.72
N PHE A 129 -2.14 -7.74 4.54
CA PHE A 129 -1.74 -6.33 4.56
C PHE A 129 -1.22 -5.88 5.93
N ALA A 130 -1.84 -6.33 7.02
CA ALA A 130 -1.38 -6.02 8.37
C ALA A 130 0.00 -6.62 8.63
N PHE A 131 0.16 -7.93 8.45
CA PHE A 131 1.38 -8.65 8.85
C PHE A 131 2.52 -8.53 7.84
N GLN A 132 2.23 -8.50 6.54
CA GLN A 132 3.23 -8.52 5.47
C GLN A 132 3.52 -7.12 4.96
N GLY A 133 2.54 -6.43 4.39
CA GLY A 133 2.76 -5.14 3.74
C GLY A 133 3.19 -4.06 4.73
N LEU A 134 2.37 -3.85 5.77
CA LEU A 134 2.55 -2.79 6.73
C LEU A 134 3.70 -3.07 7.71
N LEU A 135 3.64 -4.20 8.43
CA LEU A 135 4.58 -4.46 9.52
C LEU A 135 5.96 -4.90 9.03
N ALA A 136 6.02 -5.68 7.94
CA ALA A 136 7.28 -6.22 7.46
C ALA A 136 7.85 -5.47 6.26
N THR A 137 7.18 -5.36 5.11
CA THR A 137 7.78 -4.74 3.91
C THR A 137 8.04 -3.26 4.12
N THR A 138 7.10 -2.50 4.69
CA THR A 138 7.32 -1.07 4.99
C THR A 138 8.44 -0.90 6.02
N GLY A 139 8.54 -1.80 7.00
CA GLY A 139 9.65 -1.84 7.94
C GLY A 139 10.97 -2.16 7.26
N ALA A 140 11.06 -3.23 6.49
CA ALA A 140 12.28 -3.81 5.96
C ALA A 140 12.89 -3.04 4.78
N SER A 141 12.12 -2.20 4.09
CA SER A 141 12.65 -1.33 3.04
C SER A 141 13.29 -0.07 3.62
N TYR A 142 14.61 0.06 3.52
CA TYR A 142 15.33 1.19 4.13
C TYR A 142 14.94 2.57 3.59
N ARG A 143 14.69 2.74 2.28
CA ARG A 143 14.37 4.05 1.70
C ARG A 143 12.96 4.55 2.06
N PRO A 144 11.89 3.75 1.94
CA PRO A 144 10.58 4.12 2.48
C PRO A 144 10.62 4.36 3.99
N ALA A 145 11.33 3.53 4.76
CA ALA A 145 11.46 3.70 6.20
C ALA A 145 12.14 5.04 6.57
N GLU A 146 13.20 5.43 5.86
CA GLU A 146 13.84 6.74 6.04
C GLU A 146 12.87 7.88 5.72
N THR A 147 12.23 7.84 4.55
CA THR A 147 11.28 8.85 4.10
C THR A 147 10.15 9.02 5.12
N LEU A 148 9.57 7.90 5.56
CA LEU A 148 8.57 7.88 6.60
C LEU A 148 9.13 8.58 7.84
N VAL A 149 10.24 8.10 8.43
CA VAL A 149 10.84 8.68 9.66
C VAL A 149 10.96 10.21 9.61
N ARG A 150 11.40 10.77 8.48
CA ARG A 150 11.55 12.22 8.29
C ARG A 150 10.24 13.00 8.29
N THR A 151 9.12 12.40 7.95
CA THR A 151 7.81 13.08 8.06
C THR A 151 7.42 13.43 9.51
N GLY A 152 8.14 12.92 10.51
CA GLY A 152 7.94 13.24 11.93
C GLY A 152 6.71 12.57 12.57
N GLY A 153 6.07 11.64 11.85
CA GLY A 153 4.78 11.03 12.20
C GLY A 153 4.84 9.59 12.73
N HIS A 154 5.86 9.18 13.48
CA HIS A 154 6.02 7.78 13.93
C HIS A 154 5.58 7.54 15.36
N SER A 155 5.00 8.54 16.03
CA SER A 155 4.27 8.24 17.27
C SER A 155 3.19 7.21 16.98
N THR A 156 2.90 6.32 17.92
CA THR A 156 1.89 5.26 17.79
C THR A 156 0.54 5.84 17.33
N ARG A 157 0.16 7.01 17.83
CA ARG A 157 -1.05 7.74 17.40
C ARG A 157 -1.06 8.09 15.92
N VAL A 158 0.05 8.63 15.39
CA VAL A 158 0.12 9.05 13.99
C VAL A 158 0.26 7.82 13.07
N ALA A 159 1.02 6.81 13.49
CA ALA A 159 1.12 5.53 12.79
C ALA A 159 -0.27 4.87 12.64
N LYS A 160 -1.09 4.89 13.71
CA LYS A 160 -2.48 4.41 13.69
C LYS A 160 -3.32 5.12 12.63
N ASN A 161 -3.31 6.46 12.62
CA ASN A 161 -4.14 7.22 11.68
C ASN A 161 -3.73 6.96 10.22
N ARG A 162 -2.43 6.95 9.92
CA ARG A 162 -1.91 6.64 8.58
C ARG A 162 -2.27 5.24 8.12
N LEU A 163 -2.29 4.28 9.04
CA LEU A 163 -2.75 2.94 8.74
C LEU A 163 -4.22 2.93 8.33
N PHE A 164 -5.08 3.61 9.10
CA PHE A 164 -6.50 3.70 8.75
C PHE A 164 -6.75 4.45 7.44
N GLU A 165 -6.01 5.53 7.17
CA GLU A 165 -6.06 6.25 5.89
C GLU A 165 -5.69 5.34 4.70
N THR A 166 -4.62 4.54 4.85
CA THR A 166 -4.21 3.56 3.84
C THR A 166 -5.28 2.49 3.64
N PHE A 167 -5.83 1.95 4.74
CA PHE A 167 -6.87 0.94 4.66
C PHE A 167 -8.16 1.49 4.05
N GLN A 168 -8.50 2.75 4.34
CA GLN A 168 -9.63 3.44 3.75
C GLN A 168 -9.47 3.59 2.24
N LEU A 169 -8.28 3.93 1.73
CA LEU A 169 -8.00 3.95 0.29
C LEU A 169 -8.29 2.59 -0.34
N ILE A 170 -7.77 1.50 0.24
CA ILE A 170 -7.99 0.13 -0.25
C ILE A 170 -9.49 -0.16 -0.35
N LEU A 171 -10.25 0.13 0.72
CA LEU A 171 -11.70 -0.09 0.73
C LEU A 171 -12.41 0.75 -0.32
N GLN A 172 -12.02 2.02 -0.52
CA GLN A 172 -12.66 2.89 -1.50
C GLN A 172 -12.38 2.45 -2.95
N VAL A 173 -11.16 2.01 -3.28
CA VAL A 173 -10.84 1.54 -4.64
C VAL A 173 -11.37 0.13 -4.93
N THR A 174 -11.64 -0.67 -3.90
CA THR A 174 -12.17 -2.03 -4.06
C THR A 174 -13.70 -2.11 -4.00
N LYS A 175 -14.38 -1.12 -3.43
CA LYS A 175 -15.83 -1.20 -3.13
C LYS A 175 -16.73 -1.32 -4.35
N SER A 176 -16.54 -0.50 -5.38
CA SER A 176 -17.38 -0.51 -6.58
C SER A 176 -16.69 0.14 -7.78
N LEU A 177 -17.19 -0.10 -8.99
CA LEU A 177 -16.69 0.58 -10.18
C LEU A 177 -16.91 2.09 -10.13
N ASP A 178 -18.04 2.53 -9.57
CA ASP A 178 -18.36 3.95 -9.47
C ASP A 178 -17.41 4.66 -8.49
N ASP A 179 -16.91 3.96 -7.46
CA ASP A 179 -15.94 4.51 -6.54
C ASP A 179 -14.53 4.62 -7.18
N VAL A 180 -14.12 3.70 -8.06
CA VAL A 180 -12.75 3.65 -8.62
C VAL A 180 -12.58 4.39 -9.95
N LYS A 181 -13.68 4.65 -10.69
CA LYS A 181 -13.70 5.43 -11.93
C LYS A 181 -13.43 6.92 -11.68
N PRO A 182 -13.02 7.70 -12.71
CA PRO A 182 -12.87 9.16 -12.59
C PRO A 182 -14.09 9.82 -11.95
N GLY A 183 -13.84 10.66 -10.93
CA GLY A 183 -14.86 11.31 -10.11
C GLY A 183 -15.40 10.49 -8.92
N GLY A 184 -15.11 9.19 -8.85
CA GLY A 184 -15.50 8.30 -7.76
C GLY A 184 -14.73 8.54 -6.45
N ALA A 185 -15.25 8.06 -5.32
CA ALA A 185 -14.63 8.31 -4.01
C ALA A 185 -13.21 7.72 -3.88
N GLY A 186 -12.98 6.51 -4.40
CA GLY A 186 -11.66 5.88 -4.44
C GLY A 186 -10.70 6.55 -5.40
N PHE A 187 -11.20 6.98 -6.56
CA PHE A 187 -10.43 7.81 -7.50
C PHE A 187 -9.96 9.12 -6.86
N VAL A 188 -10.88 9.86 -6.24
CA VAL A 188 -10.57 11.12 -5.56
C VAL A 188 -9.54 10.91 -4.46
N SER A 189 -9.69 9.86 -3.65
CA SER A 189 -8.71 9.52 -2.62
C SER A 189 -7.33 9.18 -3.20
N ALA A 190 -7.26 8.45 -4.32
CA ALA A 190 -5.99 8.17 -4.99
C ALA A 190 -5.31 9.45 -5.49
N VAL A 191 -6.05 10.39 -6.09
CA VAL A 191 -5.48 11.68 -6.52
C VAL A 191 -5.01 12.52 -5.32
N ARG A 192 -5.75 12.51 -4.20
CA ARG A 192 -5.30 13.16 -2.95
C ARG A 192 -4.00 12.56 -2.44
N VAL A 193 -3.84 11.22 -2.50
CA VAL A 193 -2.61 10.54 -2.11
C VAL A 193 -1.45 10.90 -3.05
N ARG A 194 -1.68 11.01 -4.37
CA ARG A 194 -0.67 11.48 -5.33
C ARG A 194 -0.15 12.88 -4.99
N LEU A 195 -1.06 13.82 -4.71
CA LEU A 195 -0.69 15.19 -4.29
C LEU A 195 -0.05 15.23 -2.90
N LEU A 196 -0.47 14.35 -1.98
CA LEU A 196 0.17 14.16 -0.69
C LEU A 196 1.62 13.70 -0.85
N HIS A 197 1.90 12.73 -1.73
CA HIS A 197 3.24 12.26 -2.00
C HIS A 197 4.14 13.37 -2.54
N ALA A 198 3.64 14.17 -3.49
CA ALA A 198 4.34 15.37 -3.96
C ALA A 198 4.67 16.33 -2.80
N SER A 199 3.74 16.55 -1.88
CA SER A 199 3.92 17.47 -0.75
C SER A 199 4.95 16.96 0.26
N VAL A 200 4.94 15.66 0.54
CA VAL A 200 5.95 15.03 1.39
C VAL A 200 7.34 15.15 0.78
N ARG A 201 7.47 14.90 -0.53
CA ARG A 201 8.73 15.01 -1.27
C ARG A 201 9.28 16.42 -1.20
N ASP A 202 8.50 17.41 -1.61
CA ASP A 202 8.88 18.82 -1.60
C ASP A 202 9.30 19.28 -0.19
N ARG A 203 8.53 18.91 0.84
CA ARG A 203 8.84 19.25 2.23
C ARG A 203 10.18 18.68 2.69
N ILE A 204 10.45 17.40 2.43
CA ILE A 204 11.72 16.77 2.83
C ILE A 204 12.90 17.43 2.11
N LEU A 205 12.77 17.71 0.81
CA LEU A 205 13.82 18.36 0.03
C LEU A 205 14.08 19.80 0.51
N LYS A 206 13.02 20.58 0.79
CA LYS A 206 13.15 21.93 1.38
C LYS A 206 13.81 21.90 2.75
N LEU A 207 13.45 20.94 3.62
CA LEU A 207 14.10 20.77 4.92
C LEU A 207 15.57 20.38 4.79
N ASN A 208 15.92 19.54 3.81
CA ASN A 208 17.30 19.18 3.54
C ASN A 208 18.13 20.36 3.00
N ALA A 209 17.54 21.20 2.15
CA ALA A 209 18.18 22.43 1.69
C ALA A 209 18.43 23.42 2.84
N GLN A 210 17.49 23.53 3.79
CA GLN A 210 17.62 24.38 4.98
C GLN A 210 18.57 23.80 6.03
N ARG A 211 18.66 22.48 6.13
CA ARG A 211 19.47 21.74 7.11
C ARG A 211 20.22 20.61 6.38
N PRO A 212 21.37 20.91 5.77
CA PRO A 212 22.18 19.90 5.09
C PRO A 212 22.44 18.69 5.98
N GLY A 213 22.25 17.48 5.43
CA GLY A 213 22.34 16.23 6.18
C GLY A 213 21.02 15.78 6.84
N TYR A 214 19.92 16.52 6.65
CA TYR A 214 18.60 16.09 7.09
C TYR A 214 18.07 14.87 6.31
N PHE A 215 18.40 14.74 5.03
CA PHE A 215 18.04 13.57 4.22
C PHE A 215 19.12 13.32 3.16
N ASP A 216 19.62 12.08 3.10
CA ASP A 216 20.70 11.68 2.22
C ASP A 216 20.15 11.24 0.86
N VAL A 217 20.01 12.20 -0.05
CA VAL A 217 19.44 11.98 -1.40
C VAL A 217 20.32 11.06 -2.25
N GLU A 218 21.63 11.05 -2.03
CA GLU A 218 22.55 10.17 -2.76
C GLU A 218 22.29 8.71 -2.38
N LYS A 219 22.16 8.45 -1.08
CA LYS A 219 21.90 7.10 -0.56
C LYS A 219 20.47 6.62 -0.80
N PHE A 220 19.48 7.47 -0.53
CA PHE A 220 18.07 7.07 -0.52
C PHE A 220 17.32 7.42 -1.81
N GLY A 221 17.93 8.18 -2.72
CA GLY A 221 17.22 8.76 -3.86
C GLY A 221 16.35 9.94 -3.46
N VAL A 222 15.52 10.42 -4.38
CA VAL A 222 14.50 11.44 -4.04
C VAL A 222 13.39 10.80 -3.19
N PRO A 223 12.81 11.50 -2.21
CA PRO A 223 11.74 10.91 -1.41
C PRO A 223 10.53 10.51 -2.27
N ILE A 224 9.96 9.33 -2.01
CA ILE A 224 8.83 8.79 -2.78
C ILE A 224 9.18 8.74 -4.28
N ASN A 225 10.34 8.19 -4.59
CA ASN A 225 10.79 7.95 -5.96
C ASN A 225 9.97 6.84 -6.65
N GLU A 226 10.21 6.64 -7.94
CA GLU A 226 9.55 5.59 -8.73
C GLU A 226 9.83 4.20 -8.16
N LEU A 227 11.06 3.89 -7.73
CA LEU A 227 11.42 2.58 -7.17
C LEU A 227 10.61 2.24 -5.91
N ASP A 228 10.49 3.18 -4.98
CA ASP A 228 9.75 3.02 -3.74
C ASP A 228 8.22 3.00 -3.99
N SER A 229 7.74 3.79 -4.96
CA SER A 229 6.35 3.78 -5.41
C SER A 229 5.97 2.47 -6.10
N MET A 230 6.89 1.90 -6.87
CA MET A 230 6.79 0.59 -7.51
C MET A 230 6.72 -0.52 -6.45
N GLN A 231 7.56 -0.44 -5.41
CA GLN A 231 7.47 -1.35 -4.28
C GLN A 231 6.13 -1.26 -3.55
N SER A 232 5.61 -0.04 -3.38
CA SER A 232 4.33 0.20 -2.71
C SER A 232 3.16 -0.40 -3.50
N VAL A 233 3.10 -0.21 -4.82
CA VAL A 233 2.02 -0.80 -5.63
C VAL A 233 2.10 -2.33 -5.65
N CYS A 234 3.31 -2.91 -5.71
CA CYS A 234 3.53 -4.37 -5.57
C CYS A 234 3.09 -4.89 -4.19
N ALA A 235 3.29 -4.11 -3.12
CA ALA A 235 2.87 -4.50 -1.77
C ALA A 235 1.35 -4.71 -1.66
N PHE A 236 0.55 -3.91 -2.37
CA PHE A 236 -0.91 -4.07 -2.37
C PHE A 236 -1.45 -5.05 -3.42
N SER A 237 -0.65 -5.34 -4.45
CA SER A 237 -1.02 -6.19 -5.58
C SER A 237 -0.33 -7.55 -5.52
N THR A 238 0.87 -7.65 -6.07
CA THR A 238 1.64 -8.88 -6.27
C THR A 238 1.97 -9.59 -4.96
N ASN A 239 2.37 -8.85 -3.93
CA ASN A 239 2.70 -9.44 -2.63
C ASN A 239 1.48 -10.10 -1.99
N LEU A 240 0.28 -9.54 -2.15
CA LEU A 240 -0.91 -10.20 -1.65
C LEU A 240 -1.10 -11.57 -2.35
N VAL A 241 -1.00 -11.57 -3.68
CA VAL A 241 -1.27 -12.72 -4.54
C VAL A 241 -0.24 -13.85 -4.37
N TRP A 242 1.05 -13.52 -4.36
CA TRP A 242 2.13 -14.51 -4.45
C TRP A 242 2.96 -14.67 -3.17
N LEU A 243 2.77 -13.82 -2.17
CA LEU A 243 3.47 -13.92 -0.89
C LEU A 243 2.51 -14.14 0.29
N ALA A 244 1.60 -13.21 0.53
CA ALA A 244 0.79 -13.19 1.75
C ALA A 244 -0.32 -14.26 1.77
N LEU A 245 -1.07 -14.44 0.67
CA LEU A 245 -2.08 -15.50 0.58
C LEU A 245 -1.45 -16.91 0.55
N PRO A 246 -0.38 -17.18 -0.24
CA PRO A 246 0.27 -18.48 -0.24
C PRO A 246 0.86 -18.89 1.11
N ARG A 247 1.43 -17.94 1.87
CA ARG A 247 1.90 -18.21 3.24
C ARG A 247 0.78 -18.53 4.23
N GLN A 248 -0.47 -18.23 3.89
CA GLN A 248 -1.67 -18.65 4.60
C GLN A 248 -2.32 -19.91 4.00
N GLY A 249 -1.71 -20.55 3.00
CA GLY A 249 -2.24 -21.75 2.32
C GLY A 249 -3.28 -21.46 1.22
N ILE A 250 -3.47 -20.19 0.86
CA ILE A 250 -4.48 -19.75 -0.11
C ILE A 250 -3.80 -19.41 -1.43
N TYR A 251 -4.23 -20.05 -2.52
CA TYR A 251 -3.72 -19.81 -3.87
C TYR A 251 -4.85 -19.35 -4.78
N VAL A 252 -4.71 -18.15 -5.35
CA VAL A 252 -5.68 -17.61 -6.30
C VAL A 252 -5.55 -18.31 -7.67
N ARG A 253 -6.62 -18.29 -8.47
CA ARG A 253 -6.59 -18.76 -9.87
C ARG A 253 -5.81 -17.77 -10.72
N HIS A 254 -5.29 -18.26 -11.83
CA HIS A 254 -4.63 -17.42 -12.83
C HIS A 254 -5.50 -16.23 -13.28
N GLN A 255 -6.78 -16.46 -13.56
CA GLN A 255 -7.71 -15.36 -13.93
C GLN A 255 -7.92 -14.36 -12.80
N GLU A 256 -7.99 -14.82 -11.54
CA GLU A 256 -8.13 -13.92 -10.39
C GLU A 256 -6.88 -13.06 -10.20
N ALA A 257 -5.69 -13.61 -10.44
CA ALA A 257 -4.46 -12.84 -10.45
C ALA A 257 -4.49 -11.77 -11.54
N LEU A 258 -4.85 -12.13 -12.79
CA LEU A 258 -5.00 -11.17 -13.89
C LEU A 258 -5.97 -10.04 -13.56
N ASP A 259 -7.16 -10.39 -13.05
CA ASP A 259 -8.20 -9.42 -12.72
C ASP A 259 -7.76 -8.48 -11.56
N TYR A 260 -7.10 -9.02 -10.54
CA TYR A 260 -6.60 -8.23 -9.41
C TYR A 260 -5.43 -7.31 -9.80
N LEU A 261 -4.54 -7.76 -10.68
CA LEU A 261 -3.47 -6.91 -11.22
C LEU A 261 -4.03 -5.77 -12.06
N ALA A 262 -5.08 -6.00 -12.84
CA ALA A 262 -5.73 -4.94 -13.62
C ALA A 262 -6.31 -3.83 -12.74
N LEU A 263 -6.95 -4.19 -11.62
CA LEU A 263 -7.40 -3.22 -10.61
C LEU A 263 -6.24 -2.36 -10.10
N TRP A 264 -5.14 -2.99 -9.69
CA TRP A 264 -4.00 -2.25 -9.15
C TRP A 264 -3.17 -1.52 -10.20
N ARG A 265 -3.20 -1.96 -11.46
CA ARG A 265 -2.64 -1.23 -12.60
C ARG A 265 -3.39 0.08 -12.81
N TRP A 266 -4.72 0.05 -12.74
CA TRP A 266 -5.55 1.27 -12.77
C TRP A 266 -5.29 2.18 -11.57
N VAL A 267 -5.28 1.63 -10.35
CA VAL A 267 -5.00 2.44 -9.14
C VAL A 267 -3.58 3.03 -9.19
N GLY A 268 -2.59 2.28 -9.64
CA GLY A 268 -1.21 2.74 -9.83
C GLY A 268 -1.10 3.87 -10.86
N TYR A 269 -1.84 3.77 -11.97
CA TYR A 269 -1.94 4.84 -12.96
C TYR A 269 -2.46 6.15 -12.35
N VAL A 270 -3.58 6.10 -11.62
CA VAL A 270 -4.16 7.29 -10.96
C VAL A 270 -3.22 7.86 -9.89
N LEU A 271 -2.51 7.00 -9.15
CA LEU A 271 -1.52 7.40 -8.15
C LEU A 271 -0.22 7.99 -8.73
N GLY A 272 -0.01 7.91 -10.05
CA GLY A 272 1.25 8.34 -10.68
C GLY A 272 2.42 7.40 -10.37
N THR A 273 2.16 6.11 -10.17
CA THR A 273 3.20 5.11 -9.90
C THR A 273 3.51 4.25 -11.14
N PRO A 274 4.66 3.55 -11.17
CA PRO A 274 5.03 2.63 -12.25
C PRO A 274 4.07 1.46 -12.46
N HIS A 275 2.89 1.71 -13.06
CA HIS A 275 1.84 0.72 -13.28
C HIS A 275 2.19 -0.30 -14.36
N TRP A 276 3.18 0.00 -15.21
CA TRP A 276 3.67 -0.91 -16.27
C TRP A 276 4.25 -2.22 -15.72
N VAL A 277 4.63 -2.30 -14.43
CA VAL A 277 5.05 -3.57 -13.81
C VAL A 277 3.90 -4.57 -13.70
N LEU A 278 2.65 -4.09 -13.70
CA LEU A 278 1.44 -4.90 -13.54
C LEU A 278 0.79 -5.28 -14.89
N GLU A 279 1.51 -5.12 -16.00
CA GLU A 279 1.00 -5.39 -17.35
C GLU A 279 0.59 -6.85 -17.57
N THR A 280 1.40 -7.77 -17.06
CA THR A 280 1.24 -9.22 -17.22
C THR A 280 1.64 -9.91 -15.92
N PRO A 281 1.04 -11.05 -15.56
CA PRO A 281 1.41 -11.79 -14.36
C PRO A 281 2.90 -12.12 -14.25
N GLU A 282 3.54 -12.47 -15.36
CA GLU A 282 4.95 -12.88 -15.40
C GLU A 282 5.86 -11.69 -15.08
N LYS A 283 5.63 -10.55 -15.74
CA LYS A 283 6.33 -9.28 -15.46
C LYS A 283 6.08 -8.79 -14.02
N ALA A 284 4.84 -8.90 -13.55
CA ALA A 284 4.46 -8.49 -12.20
C ALA A 284 5.15 -9.34 -11.13
N LEU A 285 5.18 -10.66 -11.32
CA LEU A 285 5.89 -11.60 -10.46
C LEU A 285 7.40 -11.31 -10.47
N ALA A 286 8.03 -11.22 -11.65
CA ALA A 286 9.46 -10.94 -11.73
C ALA A 286 9.82 -9.58 -11.11
N SER A 287 8.97 -8.55 -11.30
CA SER A 287 9.15 -7.23 -10.67
C SER A 287 9.06 -7.31 -9.15
N MET A 288 8.07 -8.04 -8.63
CA MET A 288 7.95 -8.31 -7.19
C MET A 288 9.20 -8.97 -6.64
N GLU A 289 9.67 -10.02 -7.30
CA GLU A 289 10.84 -10.81 -6.87
C GLU A 289 12.13 -9.99 -6.88
N SER A 290 12.35 -9.19 -7.94
CA SER A 290 13.44 -8.21 -8.01
C SER A 290 13.39 -7.20 -6.86
N LEU A 291 12.21 -6.66 -6.55
CA LEU A 291 12.02 -5.70 -5.45
C LEU A 291 12.25 -6.35 -4.08
N LEU A 292 11.77 -7.57 -3.87
CA LEU A 292 12.01 -8.31 -2.62
C LEU A 292 13.51 -8.58 -2.42
N HIS A 293 14.26 -8.81 -3.49
CA HIS A 293 15.69 -9.06 -3.41
C HIS A 293 16.52 -7.79 -3.22
N ASP A 294 16.25 -6.74 -3.99
CA ASP A 294 17.09 -5.54 -4.03
C ASP A 294 16.72 -4.47 -3.00
N CYS A 295 15.42 -4.36 -2.66
CA CYS A 295 14.93 -3.25 -1.83
C CYS A 295 14.81 -3.58 -0.35
N LEU A 296 14.72 -4.87 0.02
CA LEU A 296 14.61 -5.29 1.41
C LEU A 296 15.99 -5.31 2.07
N ASN A 297 16.26 -4.27 2.85
CA ASN A 297 17.51 -4.10 3.59
C ASN A 297 17.22 -3.37 4.91
N PRO A 298 16.87 -4.08 6.00
CA PRO A 298 16.48 -3.47 7.26
C PRO A 298 17.50 -2.48 7.83
N SER A 299 17.03 -1.31 8.25
CA SER A 299 17.83 -0.22 8.85
C SER A 299 17.51 0.01 10.34
N LYS A 300 18.19 0.96 10.99
CA LYS A 300 17.78 1.38 12.35
C LYS A 300 16.38 2.00 12.35
N ASN A 301 16.05 2.78 11.32
CA ASN A 301 14.74 3.41 11.16
C ASN A 301 13.64 2.39 10.88
N SER A 302 13.98 1.32 10.16
CA SER A 302 13.12 0.14 9.97
C SER A 302 12.63 -0.45 11.29
N LYS A 303 13.54 -0.64 12.25
CA LYS A 303 13.20 -1.19 13.57
C LYS A 303 12.25 -0.29 14.35
N VAL A 304 12.54 1.01 14.38
CA VAL A 304 11.70 2.01 15.06
C VAL A 304 10.31 2.04 14.44
N LEU A 305 10.22 2.03 13.11
CA LEU A 305 8.95 2.04 12.40
C LEU A 305 8.12 0.78 12.68
N ALA A 306 8.74 -0.40 12.56
CA ALA A 306 8.08 -1.68 12.81
C ALA A 306 7.52 -1.75 14.26
N GLN A 307 8.32 -1.37 15.26
CA GLN A 307 7.88 -1.36 16.65
C GLN A 307 6.72 -0.37 16.89
N ASN A 308 6.78 0.82 16.30
CA ASN A 308 5.72 1.81 16.45
C ASN A 308 4.42 1.36 15.78
N LEU A 309 4.49 0.63 14.66
CA LEU A 309 3.32 0.07 13.99
C LEU A 309 2.69 -1.07 14.80
N VAL A 310 3.49 -1.97 15.35
CA VAL A 310 3.00 -3.02 16.29
C VAL A 310 2.30 -2.37 17.48
N ASN A 311 2.94 -1.38 18.10
CA ASN A 311 2.37 -0.67 19.25
C ASN A 311 1.13 0.16 18.89
N ALA A 312 1.01 0.61 17.63
CA ALA A 312 -0.16 1.35 17.16
C ALA A 312 -1.40 0.47 16.97
N LEU A 313 -1.21 -0.85 16.90
CA LEU A 313 -2.26 -1.85 16.72
C LEU A 313 -2.68 -2.55 18.02
N ASP A 314 -1.88 -2.42 19.08
CA ASP A 314 -2.06 -3.09 20.38
C ASP A 314 -3.40 -2.72 21.03
N GLY A 315 -4.34 -3.68 21.08
CA GLY A 315 -5.66 -3.51 21.68
C GLY A 315 -6.56 -2.52 20.93
N VAL A 316 -6.30 -2.26 19.64
CA VAL A 316 -7.02 -1.25 18.86
C VAL A 316 -8.18 -1.86 18.05
N ALA A 317 -9.31 -1.14 18.02
CA ALA A 317 -10.47 -1.48 17.22
C ALA A 317 -10.14 -1.62 15.71
N PRO A 318 -10.86 -2.46 14.94
CA PRO A 318 -11.96 -3.32 15.37
C PRO A 318 -11.50 -4.70 15.88
N ILE A 319 -10.19 -4.98 15.83
CA ILE A 319 -9.63 -6.30 16.07
C ILE A 319 -9.42 -6.54 17.57
N TYR A 320 -8.98 -5.51 18.33
CA TYR A 320 -8.73 -5.55 19.78
C TYR A 320 -7.75 -6.65 20.25
N GLU A 321 -6.95 -7.19 19.34
CA GLU A 321 -5.92 -8.17 19.65
C GLU A 321 -4.68 -7.47 20.24
N PRO A 322 -3.92 -8.13 21.12
CA PRO A 322 -2.72 -7.55 21.71
C PRO A 322 -1.55 -7.58 20.72
N LYS A 323 -0.51 -6.80 21.00
CA LYS A 323 0.72 -6.73 20.18
C LYS A 323 1.29 -8.12 19.83
N GLU A 324 1.24 -9.10 20.74
CA GLU A 324 1.81 -10.43 20.53
C GLU A 324 1.14 -11.19 19.37
N PHE A 325 -0.16 -10.93 19.13
CA PHE A 325 -0.86 -11.46 17.96
C PHE A 325 -0.27 -10.89 16.66
N PHE A 326 -0.02 -9.58 16.61
CA PHE A 326 0.58 -8.92 15.44
C PHE A 326 2.03 -9.34 15.23
N GLU A 327 2.81 -9.52 16.30
CA GLU A 327 4.17 -10.06 16.24
C GLU A 327 4.18 -11.49 15.70
N ALA A 328 3.27 -12.35 16.18
CA ALA A 328 3.15 -13.73 15.72
C ALA A 328 2.71 -13.79 14.25
N GLY A 329 1.72 -12.97 13.86
CA GLY A 329 1.25 -12.82 12.49
C GLY A 329 2.37 -12.39 11.54
N THR A 330 3.13 -11.38 11.94
CA THR A 330 4.27 -10.85 11.17
C THR A 330 5.35 -11.91 11.02
N ARG A 331 5.67 -12.68 12.07
CA ARG A 331 6.63 -13.79 11.99
C ARG A 331 6.16 -14.94 11.14
N PHE A 332 4.89 -15.33 11.27
CA PHE A 332 4.28 -16.39 10.48
C PHE A 332 4.35 -16.06 8.99
N ILE A 333 3.98 -14.83 8.60
CA ILE A 333 4.01 -14.44 7.19
C ILE A 333 5.40 -14.04 6.72
N ASN A 334 6.33 -13.49 7.51
CA ASN A 334 7.58 -12.94 6.94
C ASN A 334 8.83 -13.75 7.26
N GLY A 335 8.70 -14.76 8.12
CA GLY A 335 9.81 -15.56 8.59
C GLY A 335 10.59 -14.88 9.71
N ASN A 336 11.26 -15.71 10.53
CA ASN A 336 11.95 -15.24 11.72
C ASN A 336 13.16 -14.36 11.43
N LYS A 337 13.91 -14.65 10.34
CA LYS A 337 15.11 -13.88 9.99
C LYS A 337 14.77 -12.41 9.75
N MET A 338 13.77 -12.14 8.91
CA MET A 338 13.32 -10.77 8.63
C MET A 338 12.88 -10.08 9.92
N CYS A 339 12.00 -10.74 10.68
CA CYS A 339 11.43 -10.20 11.90
C CYS A 339 12.48 -9.89 12.95
N ASP A 340 13.54 -10.70 13.07
CA ASP A 340 14.66 -10.44 13.96
C ASP A 340 15.46 -9.19 13.51
N GLU A 341 15.65 -9.00 12.20
CA GLU A 341 16.34 -7.83 11.64
C GLU A 341 15.55 -6.52 11.75
N ILE A 342 14.22 -6.56 11.66
CA ILE A 342 13.34 -5.41 11.91
C ILE A 342 12.88 -5.28 13.37
N GLY A 343 13.35 -6.14 14.27
CA GLY A 343 13.14 -5.99 15.72
C GLY A 343 11.74 -6.32 16.22
N ILE A 344 10.98 -7.15 15.50
CA ILE A 344 9.68 -7.67 15.95
C ILE A 344 9.88 -8.61 17.15
N GLY A 345 9.04 -8.50 18.18
CA GLY A 345 9.11 -9.37 19.37
C GLY A 345 8.90 -10.85 19.06
N LYS A 346 9.32 -11.74 19.98
CA LYS A 346 9.17 -13.20 19.87
C LYS A 346 8.04 -13.63 20.82
N PRO A 347 6.78 -13.65 20.38
CA PRO A 347 5.67 -14.02 21.24
C PRO A 347 5.73 -15.51 21.58
N GLY A 348 5.05 -15.90 22.66
CA GLY A 348 5.00 -17.29 23.11
C GLY A 348 4.26 -18.21 22.13
N ILE A 349 4.44 -19.52 22.31
CA ILE A 349 3.87 -20.57 21.44
C ILE A 349 2.34 -20.49 21.31
N TYR A 350 1.66 -19.92 22.31
CA TYR A 350 0.22 -19.67 22.26
C TYR A 350 -0.17 -18.81 21.05
N TRP A 351 0.49 -17.67 20.85
CA TRP A 351 0.15 -16.74 19.76
C TRP A 351 0.56 -17.30 18.39
N ASP A 352 1.67 -18.04 18.30
CA ASP A 352 2.00 -18.80 17.09
C ASP A 352 0.90 -19.82 16.74
N ALA A 353 0.38 -20.55 17.74
CA ALA A 353 -0.72 -21.47 17.54
C ALA A 353 -2.04 -20.77 17.13
N VAL A 354 -2.36 -19.62 17.73
CA VAL A 354 -3.55 -18.81 17.37
C VAL A 354 -3.46 -18.36 15.92
N VAL A 355 -2.35 -17.78 15.50
CA VAL A 355 -2.16 -17.27 14.12
C VAL A 355 -2.20 -18.41 13.10
N ARG A 356 -1.55 -19.54 13.38
CA ARG A 356 -1.61 -20.73 12.51
C ARG A 356 -3.03 -21.31 12.44
N GLY A 357 -3.72 -21.36 13.58
CA GLY A 357 -5.12 -21.79 13.66
C GLY A 357 -6.04 -20.88 12.84
N GLN A 358 -5.86 -19.56 12.93
CA GLN A 358 -6.56 -18.59 12.09
C GLN A 358 -6.26 -18.82 10.61
N ALA A 359 -4.99 -18.94 10.21
CA ALA A 359 -4.63 -19.18 8.81
C ALA A 359 -5.26 -20.47 8.28
N TRP A 360 -5.23 -21.56 9.06
CA TRP A 360 -5.87 -22.82 8.71
C TRP A 360 -7.40 -22.69 8.58
N ALA A 361 -8.05 -22.00 9.51
CA ALA A 361 -9.49 -21.76 9.47
C ALA A 361 -9.88 -20.90 8.24
N LEU A 362 -9.13 -19.84 7.95
CA LEU A 362 -9.35 -19.00 6.77
C LEU A 362 -9.14 -19.77 5.47
N MET A 363 -8.09 -20.60 5.41
CA MET A 363 -7.84 -21.50 4.28
C MET A 363 -9.03 -22.45 4.06
N LEU A 364 -9.51 -23.10 5.12
CA LEU A 364 -10.66 -24.00 5.05
C LEU A 364 -11.92 -23.26 4.57
N VAL A 365 -12.27 -22.14 5.20
CA VAL A 365 -13.43 -21.32 4.83
C VAL A 365 -13.34 -20.88 3.37
N THR A 366 -12.15 -20.46 2.92
CA THR A 366 -11.92 -20.02 1.54
C THR A 366 -12.21 -21.15 0.55
N TYR A 367 -11.62 -22.33 0.73
CA TYR A 367 -11.80 -23.43 -0.23
C TYR A 367 -13.20 -24.04 -0.17
N VAL A 368 -13.84 -24.08 1.01
CA VAL A 368 -15.24 -24.52 1.14
C VAL A 368 -16.19 -23.55 0.43
N SER A 369 -16.05 -22.24 0.69
CA SER A 369 -16.93 -21.23 0.10
C SER A 369 -16.77 -21.17 -1.41
N ARG A 370 -15.54 -21.27 -1.89
CA ARG A 370 -15.20 -21.33 -3.32
C ARG A 370 -15.69 -22.60 -4.03
N SER A 371 -15.90 -23.68 -3.30
CA SER A 371 -16.46 -24.93 -3.86
C SER A 371 -17.98 -24.88 -4.00
N ILE A 372 -18.64 -23.90 -3.37
CA ILE A 372 -20.10 -23.76 -3.36
C ILE A 372 -20.45 -22.39 -3.99
N PRO A 373 -20.92 -22.34 -5.26
CA PRO A 373 -21.13 -21.09 -5.98
C PRO A 373 -22.05 -20.08 -5.27
N ALA A 374 -23.01 -20.55 -4.47
CA ALA A 374 -23.87 -19.68 -3.67
C ALA A 374 -23.12 -19.00 -2.52
N LEU A 375 -22.17 -19.70 -1.86
CA LEU A 375 -21.34 -19.14 -0.81
C LEU A 375 -20.30 -18.17 -1.38
N ASP A 376 -19.65 -18.53 -2.49
CA ASP A 376 -18.72 -17.64 -3.20
C ASP A 376 -19.41 -16.32 -3.58
N ARG A 377 -20.61 -16.39 -4.18
CA ARG A 377 -21.40 -15.20 -4.51
C ARG A 377 -21.84 -14.41 -3.28
N TRP A 378 -22.16 -15.08 -2.18
CA TRP A 378 -22.54 -14.41 -0.94
C TRP A 378 -21.36 -13.65 -0.31
N GLN A 379 -20.14 -14.19 -0.41
CA GLN A 379 -18.93 -13.53 0.10
C GLN A 379 -18.56 -12.26 -0.67
N ILE A 380 -18.75 -12.26 -1.99
CA ILE A 380 -18.45 -11.11 -2.86
C ILE A 380 -19.65 -10.16 -3.05
N ALA A 381 -20.83 -10.52 -2.53
CA ALA A 381 -22.04 -9.74 -2.73
C ALA A 381 -21.83 -8.31 -2.19
N PRO A 382 -22.13 -7.27 -2.99
CA PRO A 382 -22.10 -5.90 -2.51
C PRO A 382 -23.01 -5.80 -1.28
N VAL A 383 -22.53 -5.11 -0.24
CA VAL A 383 -23.35 -4.71 0.92
C VAL A 383 -24.39 -3.70 0.41
N SER A 384 -25.46 -4.20 -0.20
CA SER A 384 -26.54 -3.39 -0.72
C SER A 384 -27.85 -3.91 -0.14
N LYS A 385 -28.47 -3.01 0.64
CA LYS A 385 -29.75 -3.12 1.36
C LYS A 385 -29.69 -3.77 2.75
N GLY A 386 -29.39 -2.93 3.75
CA GLY A 386 -30.07 -2.97 5.05
C GLY A 386 -29.69 -4.08 6.04
N GLY A 387 -28.48 -4.64 5.96
CA GLY A 387 -28.00 -5.66 6.90
C GLY A 387 -26.61 -5.34 7.42
N SER A 388 -26.51 -5.00 8.70
CA SER A 388 -25.25 -4.68 9.38
C SER A 388 -24.24 -5.83 9.33
N SER A 389 -23.20 -5.74 8.50
CA SER A 389 -22.05 -6.65 8.57
C SER A 389 -20.79 -6.10 7.90
N CYS A 390 -19.67 -6.25 8.63
CA CYS A 390 -18.26 -5.92 8.36
C CYS A 390 -17.91 -4.54 7.76
N GLY A 391 -18.38 -4.22 6.54
CA GLY A 391 -17.99 -3.00 5.81
C GLY A 391 -18.48 -1.69 6.46
N GLU A 392 -19.75 -1.64 6.88
CA GLU A 392 -20.32 -0.47 7.58
C GLU A 392 -19.82 -0.35 9.02
N ARG A 393 -19.43 -1.46 9.64
CA ARG A 393 -18.84 -1.44 10.99
C ARG A 393 -17.45 -0.82 10.96
N ILE A 394 -16.69 -1.01 9.88
CA ILE A 394 -15.35 -0.44 9.70
C ILE A 394 -15.42 1.02 9.18
N SER A 395 -16.30 1.34 8.23
CA SER A 395 -16.43 2.71 7.71
C SER A 395 -17.07 3.68 8.72
N SER A 396 -18.01 3.22 9.56
CA SER A 396 -18.57 4.05 10.63
C SER A 396 -17.62 4.24 11.83
N LEU A 397 -16.51 3.52 11.92
CA LEU A 397 -15.48 3.76 12.93
C LEU A 397 -14.57 4.94 12.58
N GLY A 398 -14.27 5.16 11.29
CA GLY A 398 -13.55 6.36 10.84
C GLY A 398 -14.34 7.66 11.02
N ASN A 399 -15.68 7.59 10.95
CA ASN A 399 -16.56 8.75 11.11
C ASN A 399 -16.99 9.03 12.56
N ARG A 400 -16.85 8.08 13.49
CA ARG A 400 -17.28 8.26 14.89
C ARG A 400 -16.31 9.06 15.75
N ASP A 401 -15.07 9.26 15.32
CA ASP A 401 -14.15 10.20 15.98
C ASP A 401 -14.56 11.67 15.77
N HIS A 402 -15.55 11.95 14.92
CA HIS A 402 -16.16 13.27 14.77
C HIS A 402 -17.40 13.50 15.66
N GLN A 403 -17.98 12.45 16.27
CA GLN A 403 -19.23 12.57 17.04
C GLN A 403 -19.07 12.43 18.57
N PHE A 404 -17.86 12.20 19.08
CA PHE A 404 -17.54 12.26 20.52
C PHE A 404 -16.71 13.51 20.87
N ARG A 405 -17.16 14.67 20.39
CA ARG A 405 -16.72 15.99 20.85
C ARG A 405 -17.93 16.84 21.20
N GLU A 406 -18.51 16.56 22.36
CA GLU A 406 -19.14 17.58 23.22
C GLU A 406 -18.40 17.59 24.55
#